data_AF-A0A933X5W5-F1
#
_entry.id   AF-A0A933X5W5-F1
#
_cell.length_a   1.000
_cell.length_b   1.000
_cell.length_c   1.000
_cell.angle_alpha   90.00
_cell.angle_beta   90.00
_cell.angle_gamma   90.00
#
_symmetry.space_group_name_H-M   'P 1'
#
loop_
_entity.id
_entity.type
_entity.pdbx_description
1 polymer ?
#
loop_
_entity_poly.entity_id
_entity_poly.type
_entity_poly.pdbx_seq_one_letter_code
_entity_poly.pdbx_strand_id
1 'polypeptide(L)'
;MKVLTYDQLARDFPEAWAAIESSGEEVVVTRHRHSVARIVPEPPPATALEVFGDLHGVLGEQGGTVLATSLAKVRNGGKRQGTLQELRNPWAS
;
A
#
# COMPACT_ATOMS: atom_id res chain seq x y z
N MET A 1 13.41 -0.03 -7.48
CA MET A 1 14.16 -0.15 -6.22
C MET A 1 15.54 0.49 -6.40
N LYS A 2 15.87 1.48 -5.58
CA LYS A 2 17.14 2.22 -5.62
C LYS A 2 18.02 1.86 -4.41
N VAL A 3 19.34 1.88 -4.59
CA VAL A 3 20.30 1.64 -3.50
C VAL A 3 21.09 2.92 -3.24
N LEU A 4 21.14 3.36 -1.99
CA LEU A 4 21.93 4.48 -1.52
C LEU A 4 22.90 4.04 -0.43
N THR A 5 24.05 4.69 -0.34
CA THR A 5 24.92 4.55 0.83
C THR A 5 24.47 5.49 1.95
N TYR A 6 24.76 5.12 3.19
CA TYR A 6 24.50 5.96 4.37
C TYR A 6 25.12 7.36 4.20
N ASP A 7 26.36 7.43 3.68
CA ASP A 7 27.07 8.70 3.51
C ASP A 7 26.41 9.60 2.45
N GLN A 8 25.86 9.02 1.38
CA GLN A 8 25.09 9.77 0.38
C GLN A 8 23.77 10.30 0.95
N LEU A 9 23.07 9.48 1.75
CA LEU A 9 21.83 9.89 2.38
C LEU A 9 22.05 10.96 3.45
N ALA A 10 23.13 10.85 4.24
CA ALA A 10 23.42 11.76 5.34
C ALA A 10 23.93 13.13 4.88
N ARG A 11 24.65 13.18 3.75
CA ARG A 11 25.24 14.43 3.22
C ARG A 11 24.17 15.43 2.78
N ASP A 12 23.18 14.94 2.04
CA ASP A 12 22.15 15.77 1.41
C ASP A 12 20.74 15.29 1.79
N PHE A 13 20.54 15.04 3.09
CA PHE A 13 19.32 14.40 3.61
C PHE A 13 18.01 15.02 3.12
N PRO A 14 17.81 16.36 3.14
CA PRO A 14 16.55 16.95 2.70
C PRO A 14 16.26 16.71 1.21
N GLU A 15 17.27 16.82 0.35
CA GLU A 15 17.11 16.61 -1.10
C GLU A 15 16.88 15.13 -1.41
N ALA A 16 17.65 14.25 -0.77
CA ALA A 16 17.47 12.82 -0.89
C ALA A 16 16.07 12.39 -0.42
N TRP A 17 15.59 12.94 0.71
CA TRP A 17 14.26 12.65 1.23
C TRP A 17 13.15 13.12 0.29
N ALA A 18 13.23 14.35 -0.23
CA ALA A 18 12.26 14.87 -1.20
C ALA A 18 12.23 14.04 -2.50
N ALA A 19 13.39 13.57 -2.96
CA ALA A 19 13.48 12.68 -4.12
C ALA A 19 12.85 11.31 -3.85
N ILE A 20 12.98 10.77 -2.64
CA ILE A 20 12.35 9.50 -2.24
C ILE A 20 10.82 9.65 -2.22
N GLU A 21 10.31 10.71 -1.62
CA GLU A 21 8.86 10.97 -1.58
C GLU A 21 8.27 11.20 -2.97
N SER A 22 8.94 11.97 -3.83
CA SER A 22 8.42 12.30 -5.16
C SER A 22 8.51 11.15 -6.17
N SER A 23 9.55 10.30 -6.08
CA SER A 23 9.70 9.16 -6.98
C SER A 23 8.77 7.99 -6.64
N GLY A 24 8.32 7.90 -5.38
CA GLY A 24 7.57 6.74 -4.88
C GLY A 24 8.37 5.43 -4.91
N GLU A 25 9.68 5.51 -5.11
CA GLU A 25 10.54 4.34 -5.26
C GLU A 25 11.09 3.88 -3.89
N GLU A 26 11.06 2.56 -3.66
CA GLU A 26 11.71 1.95 -2.50
C GLU A 26 13.23 2.16 -2.53
N VAL A 27 13.79 2.61 -1.41
CA VAL A 27 15.22 2.87 -1.26
C VAL A 27 15.85 2.00 -0.18
N VAL A 28 16.89 1.26 -0.56
CA VAL A 28 17.72 0.48 0.36
C VAL A 28 18.94 1.30 0.75
N VAL A 29 19.12 1.53 2.05
CA VAL A 29 20.30 2.21 2.60
C VAL A 29 21.35 1.16 2.97
N THR A 30 22.57 1.38 2.52
CA THR A 30 23.70 0.50 2.76
C THR A 30 24.83 1.20 3.50
N ARG A 31 25.53 0.49 4.38
CA ARG A 31 26.75 0.96 5.05
C ARG A 31 27.76 -0.17 5.03
N HIS A 32 28.99 0.11 4.59
CA HIS A 32 30.04 -0.91 4.42
C HIS A 32 29.59 -2.14 3.62
N ARG A 33 28.81 -1.94 2.54
CA ARG A 33 28.23 -2.99 1.67
C ARG A 33 27.16 -3.88 2.32
N HIS A 34 26.71 -3.55 3.53
CA HIS A 34 25.59 -4.21 4.18
C HIS A 34 24.35 -3.33 4.11
N SER A 35 23.18 -3.92 3.85
CA SER A 35 21.90 -3.21 4.00
C SER A 35 21.66 -2.94 5.48
N VAL A 36 21.37 -1.69 5.81
CA VAL A 36 21.14 -1.23 7.19
C VAL A 36 19.75 -0.66 7.40
N ALA A 37 19.10 -0.18 6.34
CA ALA A 37 17.73 0.31 6.40
C ALA A 37 17.04 0.21 5.04
N ARG A 38 15.72 0.32 5.06
CA ARG A 38 14.85 0.32 3.88
C ARG A 38 13.77 1.36 4.08
N ILE A 39 13.71 2.31 3.15
CA ILE A 39 12.74 3.40 3.15
C ILE A 39 11.70 3.04 2.09
N VAL A 40 10.47 2.86 2.54
CA VAL A 40 9.31 2.56 1.70
C VAL A 40 8.39 3.78 1.75
N PRO A 41 8.23 4.52 0.64
CA PRO A 41 7.30 5.63 0.60
C PRO A 41 5.87 5.18 0.90
N GLU A 42 5.09 6.05 1.55
CA GLU A 42 3.67 5.81 1.70
C GLU A 42 3.02 5.81 0.31
N PRO A 43 2.21 4.79 -0.04
CA PRO A 43 1.50 4.80 -1.31
C PRO A 43 0.54 5.99 -1.36
N PRO A 44 0.28 6.56 -2.56
CA PRO A 44 -0.72 7.60 -2.70
C PRO A 44 -2.08 7.17 -2.11
N PRO A 45 -2.87 8.09 -1.55
CA PRO A 45 -4.22 7.77 -1.09
C PRO A 45 -5.01 7.14 -2.23
N ALA A 46 -5.42 5.89 -2.03
CA ALA A 46 -6.19 5.12 -3.00
C ALA A 46 -7.43 4.55 -2.32
N THR A 47 -8.54 4.55 -3.05
CA THR A 47 -9.78 3.89 -2.60
C THR A 47 -9.62 2.38 -2.69
N ALA A 48 -10.39 1.65 -1.88
CA ALA A 48 -10.39 0.18 -1.94
C ALA A 48 -10.72 -0.35 -3.35
N LEU A 49 -11.49 0.38 -4.15
CA LEU A 49 -11.84 0.00 -5.51
C LEU A 49 -10.66 0.18 -6.48
N GLU A 50 -9.83 1.21 -6.30
CA GLU A 50 -8.62 1.43 -7.10
C GLU A 50 -7.54 0.39 -6.80
N VAL A 51 -7.39 -0.01 -5.52
CA VAL A 51 -6.39 -1.01 -5.12
C VAL A 51 -6.80 -2.44 -5.50
N PHE A 52 -8.10 -2.77 -5.41
CA PHE A 52 -8.60 -4.13 -5.61
C PHE A 52 -9.35 -4.35 -6.93
N GLY A 53 -9.48 -3.32 -7.78
CA GLY A 53 -10.15 -3.44 -9.07
C GLY A 53 -9.49 -4.49 -9.98
N ASP A 54 -8.17 -4.57 -9.91
CA ASP A 54 -7.33 -5.44 -10.75
C ASP A 54 -7.38 -6.91 -10.30
N LEU A 55 -7.88 -7.18 -9.08
CA LEU A 55 -8.11 -8.54 -8.58
C LEU A 55 -9.31 -9.22 -9.24
N HIS A 56 -10.07 -8.50 -10.06
CA HIS A 56 -11.18 -9.06 -10.82
C HIS A 56 -10.68 -10.12 -11.81
N GLY A 57 -10.95 -11.39 -11.52
CA GLY A 57 -10.48 -12.55 -12.29
C GLY A 57 -9.25 -13.26 -11.70
N VAL A 58 -8.51 -12.62 -10.78
CA VAL A 58 -7.49 -13.30 -9.94
C VAL A 58 -8.19 -14.07 -8.82
N LEU A 59 -9.26 -13.50 -8.29
CA LEU A 59 -10.19 -14.22 -7.45
C LEU A 59 -11.01 -15.15 -8.35
N GLY A 60 -11.00 -16.46 -8.08
CA GLY A 60 -11.89 -17.40 -8.75
C GLY A 60 -13.35 -16.95 -8.65
N GLU A 61 -14.22 -17.45 -9.54
CA GLU A 61 -15.59 -16.95 -9.77
C GLU A 61 -16.36 -16.59 -8.48
N GLN A 62 -16.30 -17.45 -7.46
CA GLN A 62 -16.94 -17.18 -6.16
C GLN A 62 -16.36 -15.95 -5.45
N GLY A 63 -15.04 -15.83 -5.36
CA GLY A 63 -14.38 -14.69 -4.74
C GLY A 63 -14.61 -13.39 -5.49
N GLY A 64 -14.58 -13.45 -6.83
CA GLY A 64 -14.89 -12.31 -7.70
C GLY A 64 -16.32 -11.81 -7.51
N THR A 65 -17.29 -12.73 -7.45
CA THR A 65 -18.71 -12.41 -7.23
C THR A 65 -18.94 -11.74 -5.88
N VAL A 66 -18.31 -12.24 -4.81
CA VAL A 66 -18.42 -11.65 -3.45
C VAL A 66 -17.83 -10.25 -3.41
N LEU A 67 -16.67 -10.04 -4.03
CA LEU A 67 -16.03 -8.73 -4.11
C LEU A 67 -16.89 -7.74 -4.91
N ALA A 68 -17.34 -8.12 -6.11
CA ALA A 68 -18.17 -7.27 -6.97
C ALA A 68 -19.48 -6.85 -6.27
N THR A 69 -20.15 -7.79 -5.60
CA THR A 69 -21.38 -7.52 -4.84
C THR A 69 -21.11 -6.58 -3.66
N SER A 70 -19.97 -6.72 -3.00
CA SER A 70 -19.57 -5.87 -1.87
C SER A 70 -19.22 -4.44 -2.32
N LEU A 71 -18.48 -4.29 -3.42
CA LEU A 71 -18.15 -2.99 -4.02
C LEU A 71 -19.41 -2.27 -4.53
N ALA A 72 -20.34 -2.98 -5.15
CA ALA A 72 -21.61 -2.40 -5.61
C ALA A 72 -22.44 -1.83 -4.45
N LYS A 73 -22.46 -2.49 -3.28
CA LYS A 73 -23.14 -1.99 -2.07
C LYS A 73 -22.50 -0.71 -1.53
N VAL A 74 -21.17 -0.62 -1.55
CA VAL A 74 -20.43 0.58 -1.13
C VAL A 74 -20.67 1.74 -2.10
N ARG A 75 -20.58 1.48 -3.42
CA ARG A 75 -20.78 2.49 -4.47
C ARG A 75 -22.17 3.10 -4.45
N ASN A 76 -23.20 2.31 -4.14
CA ASN A 76 -24.59 2.77 -4.11
C ASN A 76 -24.97 3.48 -2.80
N GLY A 77 -23.99 3.96 -2.01
CA GLY A 77 -24.25 4.77 -0.83
C GLY A 77 -24.83 3.98 0.35
N GLY A 78 -24.67 2.65 0.36
CA GLY A 78 -25.01 1.81 1.50
C GLY A 78 -24.12 2.14 2.69
N LYS A 79 -24.51 3.15 3.48
CA LYS A 79 -23.86 3.48 4.76
C LYS A 79 -23.79 2.23 5.62
N ARG A 80 -22.59 1.71 5.86
CA ARG A 80 -22.36 0.76 6.97
C ARG A 80 -22.47 1.56 8.27
N GLN A 81 -23.66 1.65 8.84
CA GLN A 81 -23.85 1.92 10.26
C GLN A 81 -23.56 0.66 11.07
N GLY A 82 -22.38 0.08 10.89
CA GLY A 82 -21.91 -1.01 11.73
C GLY A 82 -20.67 -0.54 12.46
N THR A 83 -20.68 -0.66 13.79
CA THR A 83 -19.49 -0.38 14.59
C THR A 83 -18.33 -1.30 14.15
N LEU A 84 -17.07 -0.89 14.36
CA LEU A 84 -15.88 -1.71 14.01
C LEU A 84 -15.94 -3.15 14.57
N GLN A 85 -16.73 -3.37 15.62
CA GLN A 85 -16.98 -4.67 16.25
C GLN A 85 -17.92 -5.58 15.43
N GLU A 86 -18.81 -5.00 14.62
CA GLU A 86 -19.76 -5.73 13.76
C GLU A 86 -19.13 -6.16 12.42
N LEU A 87 -18.02 -5.53 12.04
CA LEU A 87 -17.21 -5.96 10.91
C LEU A 87 -16.45 -7.23 11.32
N ARG A 88 -17.02 -8.39 10.98
CA ARG A 88 -16.40 -9.71 11.17
C ARG A 88 -14.96 -9.65 10.63
N ASN A 89 -13.97 -9.88 11.50
CA ASN A 89 -12.57 -9.85 11.11
C ASN A 89 -12.33 -10.90 10.01
N PRO A 90 -11.97 -10.49 8.78
CA PRO A 90 -11.79 -11.42 7.67
C PRO A 90 -10.57 -12.32 7.82
N TRP A 91 -9.74 -12.10 8.84
CA TRP A 91 -8.51 -12.86 9.14
C TRP A 91 -8.55 -13.59 10.48
N ALA A 92 -9.66 -13.55 11.22
CA ALA A 92 -9.83 -14.39 12.41
C ALA A 92 -10.08 -15.83 11.94
N SER A 93 -9.02 -16.65 11.97
CA SER A 93 -9.10 -18.10 11.85
C SER A 93 -9.76 -18.71 13.08
#